data_AF-A0A966U714-F1
#
_entry.id   AF-A0A966U714-F1
#
_cell.length_a   1.000
_cell.length_b   1.000
_cell.length_c   1.000
_cell.angle_alpha   90.00
_cell.angle_beta   90.00
_cell.angle_gamma   90.00
#
_symmetry.space_group_name_H-M   'P 1'
#
loop_
_entity.id
_entity.type
_entity.pdbx_description
1 polymer ?
#
loop_
_entity_poly.entity_id
_entity_poly.type
_entity_poly.pdbx_seq_one_letter_code
_entity_poly.pdbx_strand_id
1 'polypeptide(L)'
;MLERELDDSTYVLGIDEHTGIVIDIDADSASVVGKGVVTLRLRDGSTEISSGETFPLDRLRNPKSTATTSRPAAAPTPVVEQVADSNLRQATERLAADFDAALSDGNADAAARAVLELEDAITSWSADTLQGTDGEFARATLRSMITRLAGAASSGLTDPREVVGPYMDVLLSLRAQVRADKRFDLSDVIRDRLSAIGVEVRDTPSGVEWVLRD
;
A
#
# COMPACT_ATOMS: atom_id res chain seq x y z
N MET A 1 42.53 6.32 -4.27
CA MET A 1 41.37 5.53 -4.73
C MET A 1 41.89 4.63 -5.84
N LEU A 2 41.72 3.32 -5.71
CA LEU A 2 42.38 2.29 -6.53
C LEU A 2 42.09 2.42 -8.05
N GLU A 3 41.05 3.17 -8.42
CA GLU A 3 40.59 3.39 -9.79
C GLU A 3 41.57 4.21 -10.64
N ARG A 4 42.42 5.04 -10.00
CA ARG A 4 43.49 5.78 -10.70
C ARG A 4 44.70 4.90 -11.05
N GLU A 5 44.74 3.68 -10.54
CA GLU A 5 45.81 2.70 -10.79
C GLU A 5 45.40 1.68 -11.88
N LEU A 6 44.14 1.68 -12.32
CA LEU A 6 43.64 0.83 -13.40
C LEU A 6 43.96 1.42 -14.77
N ASP A 7 44.27 0.61 -15.78
CA ASP A 7 44.53 1.07 -17.15
C ASP A 7 43.37 1.89 -17.76
N ASP A 8 43.66 2.73 -18.75
CA ASP A 8 42.68 3.65 -19.37
C ASP A 8 41.51 2.95 -20.08
N SER A 9 41.66 1.65 -20.39
CA SER A 9 40.64 0.77 -20.96
C SER A 9 39.81 0.02 -19.91
N THR A 10 40.18 0.12 -18.63
CA THR A 10 39.55 -0.63 -17.54
C THR A 10 38.58 0.25 -16.77
N TYR A 11 37.39 -0.27 -16.52
CA TYR A 11 36.34 0.38 -15.73
C TYR A 11 35.78 -0.60 -14.70
N VAL A 12 35.10 -0.07 -13.69
CA VAL A 12 34.50 -0.89 -12.63
C VAL A 12 33.01 -1.03 -12.91
N LEU A 13 32.56 -2.27 -13.04
CA LEU A 13 31.14 -2.61 -12.99
C LEU A 13 30.78 -2.92 -11.53
N GLY A 14 30.24 -1.94 -10.83
CA GLY A 14 29.66 -2.11 -9.51
C GLY A 14 28.29 -2.76 -9.64
N ILE A 15 28.08 -3.85 -8.92
CA ILE A 15 26.78 -4.50 -8.80
C ILE A 15 26.40 -4.41 -7.33
N ASP A 16 25.32 -3.70 -7.04
CA ASP A 16 24.83 -3.56 -5.68
C ASP A 16 24.35 -4.90 -5.12
N GLU A 17 24.20 -4.96 -3.80
CA GLU A 17 23.62 -6.13 -3.13
C GLU A 17 22.23 -6.46 -3.70
N HIS A 18 21.93 -7.75 -3.81
CA HIS A 18 20.68 -8.27 -4.39
C HIS A 18 20.39 -7.76 -5.81
N THR A 19 21.43 -7.39 -6.56
CA THR A 19 21.37 -6.95 -7.95
C THR A 19 22.13 -7.93 -8.83
N GLY A 20 21.61 -8.18 -10.01
CA GLY A 20 22.22 -9.02 -11.03
C GLY A 20 22.12 -8.36 -12.39
N ILE A 21 22.95 -8.82 -13.31
CA ILE A 21 22.87 -8.44 -14.71
C ILE A 21 22.71 -9.70 -15.55
N VAL A 22 21.65 -9.76 -16.35
CA VAL A 22 21.40 -10.84 -17.30
C VAL A 22 21.86 -10.36 -18.66
N ILE A 23 22.81 -11.08 -19.25
CA ILE A 23 23.36 -10.75 -20.57
C ILE A 23 22.82 -11.76 -21.58
N ASP A 24 22.07 -11.26 -22.56
CA ASP A 24 21.64 -12.02 -23.72
C ASP A 24 22.57 -11.67 -24.89
N ILE A 25 23.47 -12.62 -25.21
CA ILE A 25 24.48 -12.46 -26.25
C ILE A 25 23.85 -12.49 -27.65
N ASP A 26 22.80 -13.29 -27.84
CA ASP A 26 22.13 -13.45 -29.13
C ASP A 26 21.30 -12.20 -29.47
N ALA A 27 20.66 -11.60 -28.46
CA ALA A 27 19.91 -10.35 -28.59
C ALA A 27 20.77 -9.08 -28.50
N ASP A 28 22.07 -9.21 -28.16
CA ASP A 28 23.03 -8.12 -27.92
C ASP A 28 22.52 -7.11 -26.87
N SER A 29 21.95 -7.62 -25.79
CA SER A 29 21.30 -6.82 -24.73
C SER A 29 21.69 -7.28 -23.34
N ALA A 30 21.58 -6.37 -22.37
CA ALA A 30 21.73 -6.65 -20.96
C ALA A 30 20.55 -6.06 -20.18
N SER A 31 20.04 -6.80 -19.19
CA SER A 31 18.99 -6.32 -18.29
C SER A 31 19.45 -6.38 -16.85
N VAL A 32 19.15 -5.33 -16.10
CA VAL A 32 19.40 -5.31 -14.66
C VAL A 32 18.22 -5.98 -13.97
N VAL A 33 18.52 -6.98 -13.15
CA VAL A 33 17.54 -7.73 -12.36
C VAL A 33 17.86 -7.59 -10.88
N GLY A 34 16.86 -7.75 -10.03
CA GLY A 34 17.03 -7.64 -8.58
C GLY A 34 16.55 -6.28 -8.05
N LYS A 35 17.17 -5.80 -6.98
CA LYS A 35 16.60 -4.76 -6.10
C LYS A 35 17.43 -3.47 -6.04
N GLY A 36 18.70 -3.50 -6.41
CA GLY A 36 19.58 -2.33 -6.44
C GLY A 36 19.88 -1.82 -7.86
N VAL A 37 20.98 -1.09 -7.98
CA VAL A 37 21.44 -0.55 -9.27
C VAL A 37 22.76 -1.19 -9.70
N VAL A 38 23.00 -1.17 -11.00
CA VAL A 38 24.31 -1.47 -11.57
C VAL A 38 25.01 -0.15 -11.86
N THR A 39 26.19 0.06 -11.29
CA THR A 39 26.98 1.27 -11.47
C THR A 39 28.16 1.00 -12.40
N LEU A 40 28.21 1.68 -13.54
CA LEU A 40 29.42 1.77 -14.35
C LEU A 40 30.25 2.95 -13.85
N ARG A 41 31.41 2.67 -13.23
CA ARG A 41 32.37 3.68 -12.79
C ARG A 41 33.55 3.77 -13.73
N LEU A 42 33.70 4.93 -14.33
CA LEU A 42 34.84 5.39 -15.12
C LEU A 42 35.70 6.34 -14.28
N ARG A 43 36.95 6.58 -14.71
CA ARG A 43 37.85 7.55 -14.04
C ARG A 43 37.25 8.96 -13.91
N ASP A 44 36.38 9.34 -14.85
CA ASP A 44 35.87 10.70 -15.00
C ASP A 44 34.38 10.83 -14.64
N GLY A 45 33.73 9.75 -14.16
CA GLY A 45 32.32 9.77 -13.79
C GLY A 45 31.72 8.40 -13.53
N SER A 46 30.50 8.37 -12.98
CA SER A 46 29.73 7.15 -12.74
C SER A 46 28.33 7.26 -13.34
N THR A 47 27.85 6.19 -13.95
CA THR A 47 26.46 6.07 -14.42
C THR A 47 25.80 4.89 -13.74
N GLU A 48 24.64 5.13 -13.14
CA GLU A 48 23.80 4.09 -12.55
C GLU A 48 22.75 3.63 -13.56
N ILE A 49 22.43 2.34 -13.52
CA ILE A 49 21.43 1.67 -14.33
C ILE A 49 20.47 0.98 -13.37
N SER A 50 19.20 1.35 -13.45
CA SER A 50 18.18 0.89 -12.50
C SER A 50 17.73 -0.54 -12.80
N SER A 51 17.30 -1.25 -11.75
CA SER A 51 16.63 -2.55 -11.93
C SER A 51 15.42 -2.44 -12.85
N GLY A 52 15.24 -3.42 -13.74
CA GLY A 52 14.23 -3.43 -14.79
C GLY A 52 14.66 -2.75 -16.09
N GLU A 53 15.72 -1.93 -16.07
CA GLU A 53 16.25 -1.31 -17.29
C GLU A 53 16.95 -2.37 -18.17
N THR A 54 16.56 -2.42 -19.45
CA THR A 54 17.24 -3.21 -20.49
C THR A 54 17.96 -2.26 -21.43
N PHE A 55 19.23 -2.53 -21.69
CA PHE A 55 20.09 -1.66 -22.48
C PHE A 55 21.00 -2.47 -23.43
N PRO A 56 21.52 -1.84 -24.50
CA PRO A 56 22.40 -2.53 -25.45
C PRO A 56 23.70 -3.00 -24.79
N LEU A 57 24.15 -4.20 -25.15
CA LEU A 57 25.37 -4.80 -24.60
C LEU A 57 26.63 -3.96 -24.90
N ASP A 58 26.61 -3.18 -25.98
CA ASP A 58 27.67 -2.24 -26.33
C ASP A 58 27.93 -1.17 -25.26
N ARG A 59 26.94 -0.82 -24.42
CA ARG A 59 27.13 0.10 -23.30
C ARG A 59 28.03 -0.51 -22.21
N LEU A 60 28.00 -1.84 -22.02
CA LEU A 60 28.99 -2.53 -21.19
C LEU A 60 30.35 -2.61 -21.90
N ARG A 61 30.39 -2.91 -23.20
CA ARG A 61 31.67 -3.04 -23.92
C ARG A 61 32.43 -1.73 -24.04
N ASN A 62 31.73 -0.61 -24.21
CA ASN A 62 32.32 0.71 -24.38
C ASN A 62 31.55 1.78 -23.60
N PRO A 63 31.72 1.86 -22.27
CA PRO A 63 31.00 2.79 -21.41
C PRO A 63 31.34 4.27 -21.65
N LYS A 64 32.41 4.58 -22.41
CA LYS A 64 32.75 5.93 -22.87
C LYS A 64 31.99 6.34 -24.14
N SER A 65 31.40 5.37 -24.85
CA SER A 65 30.64 5.64 -26.07
C SER A 65 29.24 6.13 -25.71
N THR A 66 29.02 7.44 -25.85
CA THR A 66 27.70 8.07 -25.77
C THR A 66 26.84 7.80 -27.02
N ALA A 67 27.17 6.78 -27.83
CA ALA A 67 26.42 6.45 -29.03
C ALA A 67 25.06 5.88 -28.64
N THR A 68 24.04 6.73 -28.64
CA THR A 68 22.64 6.34 -28.74
C THR A 68 22.42 5.68 -30.10
N THR A 69 22.72 4.39 -30.21
CA THR A 69 22.25 3.60 -31.35
C THR A 69 20.81 3.20 -31.05
N SER A 70 19.88 4.12 -31.30
CA SER A 70 18.45 3.82 -31.38
C SER A 70 18.20 2.95 -32.62
N ARG A 71 18.36 1.63 -32.48
CA ARG A 71 17.69 0.71 -33.39
C ARG A 71 16.20 0.77 -33.02
N PRO A 72 15.26 0.99 -33.97
CA PRO A 72 13.85 1.04 -33.62
C PRO A 72 13.44 -0.33 -33.08
N ALA A 73 13.30 -0.42 -31.76
CA ALA A 73 12.64 -1.51 -31.10
C ALA A 73 11.18 -1.51 -31.57
N ALA A 74 10.71 -2.68 -31.99
CA ALA A 74 9.29 -2.92 -32.22
C ALA A 74 8.50 -2.43 -30.98
N ALA A 75 7.40 -1.73 -31.25
CA ALA A 75 6.62 -1.01 -30.26
C ALA A 75 6.38 -1.83 -28.98
N PRO A 76 6.74 -1.31 -27.79
CA PRO A 76 6.33 -1.93 -26.56
C PRO A 76 4.82 -1.73 -26.38
N THR A 77 4.09 -2.83 -26.29
CA THR A 77 2.76 -2.86 -25.69
C THR A 77 2.88 -2.21 -24.30
N PRO A 78 1.98 -1.30 -23.89
CA PRO A 78 2.07 -0.69 -22.58
C PRO A 78 1.79 -1.77 -21.53
N VAL A 79 2.86 -2.32 -20.96
CA VAL A 79 2.77 -3.03 -19.69
C VAL A 79 2.59 -1.93 -18.66
N VAL A 80 1.47 -1.97 -17.96
CA VAL A 80 1.21 -1.10 -16.82
C VAL A 80 2.38 -1.32 -15.85
N GLU A 81 3.23 -0.31 -15.72
CA GLU A 81 4.40 -0.33 -14.86
C GLU A 81 3.89 -0.39 -13.42
N GLN A 82 3.75 -1.60 -12.88
CA GLN A 82 3.78 -1.76 -11.43
C GLN A 82 5.17 -1.29 -11.02
N VAL A 83 5.21 -0.15 -10.32
CA VAL A 83 6.42 0.32 -9.64
C VAL A 83 6.75 -0.76 -8.61
N ALA A 84 7.56 -1.74 -9.02
CA ALA A 84 8.07 -2.75 -8.13
C ALA A 84 8.99 -2.02 -7.15
N ASP A 85 8.63 -2.04 -5.86
CA ASP A 85 9.44 -1.38 -4.83
C ASP A 85 10.86 -1.95 -4.90
N SER A 86 11.84 -1.07 -5.14
CA SER A 86 13.24 -1.47 -5.33
C SER A 86 13.84 -2.02 -4.04
N ASN A 87 13.42 -1.55 -2.87
CA ASN A 87 13.88 -2.07 -1.58
C ASN A 87 12.82 -1.90 -0.46
N LEU A 88 13.08 -2.53 0.69
CA LEU A 88 12.16 -2.50 1.84
C LEU A 88 11.90 -1.08 2.36
N ARG A 89 12.87 -0.17 2.28
CA ARG A 89 12.69 1.22 2.72
C ARG A 89 11.69 1.96 1.85
N GLN A 90 11.80 1.84 0.53
CA GLN A 90 10.85 2.43 -0.42
C GLN A 90 9.45 1.86 -0.23
N ALA A 91 9.33 0.53 -0.09
CA ALA A 91 8.06 -0.13 0.19
C ALA A 91 7.42 0.39 1.49
N THR A 92 8.24 0.54 2.54
CA THR A 92 7.79 1.08 3.84
C THR A 92 7.26 2.52 3.70
N GLU A 93 7.99 3.38 3.01
CA GLU A 93 7.60 4.79 2.82
C GLU A 93 6.32 4.93 2.00
N ARG A 94 6.21 4.16 0.90
CA ARG A 94 5.00 4.13 0.06
C ARG A 94 3.79 3.63 0.85
N LEU A 95 3.90 2.48 1.50
CA LEU A 95 2.78 1.89 2.26
C LEU A 95 2.38 2.74 3.46
N ALA A 96 3.32 3.45 4.08
CA ALA A 96 3.01 4.44 5.10
C ALA A 96 2.19 5.62 4.54
N ALA A 97 2.54 6.13 3.35
CA ALA A 97 1.78 7.17 2.69
C ALA A 97 0.38 6.70 2.27
N ASP A 98 0.27 5.49 1.73
CA ASP A 98 -1.02 4.87 1.36
C ASP A 98 -1.93 4.69 2.60
N PHE A 99 -1.34 4.28 3.72
CA PHE A 99 -2.04 4.17 5.00
C PHE A 99 -2.53 5.54 5.53
N ASP A 100 -1.69 6.58 5.42
CA ASP A 100 -2.06 7.93 5.85
C ASP A 100 -3.22 8.51 5.03
N ALA A 101 -3.22 8.28 3.72
CA ALA A 101 -4.33 8.62 2.85
C ALA A 101 -5.60 7.85 3.25
N ALA A 102 -5.50 6.53 3.45
CA ALA A 102 -6.63 5.70 3.84
C ALA A 102 -7.25 6.11 5.17
N LEU A 103 -6.43 6.46 6.19
CA LEU A 103 -6.95 6.99 7.45
C LEU A 103 -7.63 8.34 7.28
N SER A 104 -7.08 9.23 6.44
CA SER A 104 -7.67 10.54 6.17
C SER A 104 -9.03 10.42 5.47
N ASP A 105 -9.18 9.41 4.62
CA ASP A 105 -10.42 9.10 3.90
C ASP A 105 -11.41 8.27 4.74
N GLY A 106 -11.06 7.88 5.97
CA GLY A 106 -11.89 7.02 6.82
C GLY A 106 -12.04 5.58 6.29
N ASN A 107 -11.13 5.14 5.40
CA ASN A 107 -11.18 3.83 4.77
C ASN A 107 -10.35 2.81 5.56
N ALA A 108 -11.00 2.20 6.55
CA ALA A 108 -10.36 1.20 7.43
C ALA A 108 -9.82 -0.03 6.66
N ASP A 109 -10.51 -0.47 5.61
CA ASP A 109 -10.11 -1.64 4.82
C ASP A 109 -8.83 -1.36 4.02
N ALA A 110 -8.70 -0.17 3.43
CA ALA A 110 -7.49 0.25 2.74
C ALA A 110 -6.32 0.42 3.71
N ALA A 111 -6.56 1.00 4.89
CA ALA A 111 -5.54 1.13 5.92
C ALA A 111 -5.06 -0.25 6.43
N ALA A 112 -5.98 -1.19 6.68
CA ALA A 112 -5.63 -2.55 7.07
C ALA A 112 -4.84 -3.29 5.98
N ARG A 113 -5.21 -3.11 4.72
CA ARG A 113 -4.47 -3.69 3.58
C ARG A 113 -3.03 -3.19 3.53
N ALA A 114 -2.79 -1.88 3.68
CA ALA A 114 -1.43 -1.32 3.70
C ALA A 114 -0.58 -1.87 4.86
N VAL A 115 -1.18 -2.12 6.03
CA VAL A 115 -0.52 -2.77 7.18
C VAL A 115 -0.10 -4.20 6.84
N LEU A 116 -1.01 -4.99 6.24
CA LEU A 116 -0.73 -6.38 5.86
C LEU A 116 0.32 -6.47 4.75
N GLU A 117 0.24 -5.60 3.74
CA GLU A 117 1.24 -5.54 2.67
C GLU A 117 2.64 -5.18 3.20
N LEU A 118 2.74 -4.31 4.22
CA LEU A 118 4.02 -4.00 4.86
C LEU A 118 4.55 -5.20 5.66
N GLU A 119 3.68 -5.96 6.32
CA GLU A 119 4.05 -7.18 7.02
C GLU A 119 4.59 -8.24 6.05
N ASP A 120 3.92 -8.46 4.92
CA ASP A 120 4.37 -9.34 3.84
C ASP A 120 5.73 -8.89 3.29
N ALA A 121 5.93 -7.59 3.05
CA ALA A 121 7.19 -7.03 2.58
C ALA A 121 8.34 -7.26 3.58
N ILE A 122 8.09 -7.09 4.88
CA ILE A 122 9.06 -7.37 5.94
C ILE A 122 9.40 -8.86 5.98
N THR A 123 8.39 -9.73 5.91
CA THR A 123 8.57 -11.19 5.93
C THR A 123 9.38 -11.66 4.73
N SER A 124 9.03 -11.22 3.52
CA SER A 124 9.77 -11.51 2.29
C SER A 124 11.23 -11.03 2.37
N TRP A 125 11.47 -9.81 2.86
CA TRP A 125 12.82 -9.28 3.02
C TRP A 125 13.67 -10.05 4.05
N SER A 126 13.04 -10.46 5.16
CA SER A 126 13.71 -11.17 6.25
C SER A 126 14.13 -12.59 5.88
N ALA A 127 13.46 -13.21 4.91
CA ALA A 127 13.84 -14.52 4.38
C ALA A 127 15.13 -14.46 3.54
N ASP A 128 15.37 -13.33 2.87
CA ASP A 128 16.47 -13.15 1.91
C ASP A 128 17.72 -12.47 2.52
N THR A 129 17.61 -11.83 3.69
CA THR A 129 18.66 -10.93 4.22
C THR A 129 18.76 -10.99 5.74
N LEU A 130 19.97 -11.22 6.28
CA LEU A 130 20.15 -11.50 7.72
C LEU A 130 20.47 -10.30 8.63
N GLN A 131 20.69 -9.08 8.12
CA GLN A 131 20.96 -7.92 8.99
C GLN A 131 20.85 -6.58 8.22
N GLY A 132 20.06 -5.64 8.73
CA GLY A 132 19.95 -4.28 8.17
C GLY A 132 19.01 -3.37 8.97
N THR A 133 19.33 -2.08 9.02
CA THR A 133 18.55 -1.03 9.72
C THR A 133 17.16 -0.80 9.11
N ASP A 134 16.99 -1.14 7.83
CA ASP A 134 15.71 -0.99 7.13
C ASP A 134 14.62 -1.92 7.67
N GLY A 135 14.99 -3.14 8.10
CA GLY A 135 14.04 -4.04 8.76
C GLY A 135 13.60 -3.55 10.13
N GLU A 136 14.45 -2.82 10.85
CA GLU A 136 14.06 -2.19 12.12
C GLU A 136 13.13 -1.01 11.87
N PHE A 137 13.47 -0.15 10.90
CA PHE A 137 12.63 0.96 10.47
C PHE A 137 11.23 0.49 10.02
N ALA A 138 11.17 -0.52 9.15
CA ALA A 138 9.90 -1.07 8.67
C ALA A 138 9.02 -1.61 9.81
N ARG A 139 9.61 -2.35 10.76
CA ARG A 139 8.88 -2.85 11.94
C ARG A 139 8.40 -1.73 12.87
N ALA A 140 9.19 -0.68 13.03
CA ALA A 140 8.78 0.49 13.81
C ALA A 140 7.59 1.21 13.15
N THR A 141 7.65 1.40 11.83
CA THR A 141 6.56 1.97 11.03
C THR A 141 5.29 1.11 11.12
N LEU A 142 5.41 -0.21 10.93
CA LEU A 142 4.30 -1.15 11.06
C LEU A 142 3.60 -1.05 12.43
N ARG A 143 4.37 -1.04 13.54
CA ARG A 143 3.82 -0.90 14.89
C ARG A 143 3.09 0.43 15.09
N SER A 144 3.62 1.51 14.51
CA SER A 144 2.98 2.83 14.53
C SER A 144 1.64 2.80 13.79
N MET A 145 1.61 2.23 12.57
CA MET A 145 0.38 2.08 11.78
C MET A 145 -0.67 1.27 12.55
N ILE A 146 -0.31 0.13 13.14
CA ILE A 146 -1.22 -0.69 13.95
C ILE A 146 -1.80 0.12 15.13
N THR A 147 -0.96 0.88 15.84
CA THR A 147 -1.40 1.70 16.98
C THR A 147 -2.35 2.81 16.55
N ARG A 148 -2.08 3.44 15.40
CA ARG A 148 -2.93 4.49 14.83
C ARG A 148 -4.26 3.94 14.32
N LEU A 149 -4.24 2.76 13.69
CA LEU A 149 -5.45 2.06 13.26
C LEU A 149 -6.31 1.66 14.47
N ALA A 150 -5.70 1.14 15.54
CA ALA A 150 -6.41 0.86 16.78
C ALA A 150 -7.00 2.13 17.42
N GLY A 151 -6.27 3.24 17.39
CA GLY A 151 -6.76 4.55 17.83
C GLY A 151 -7.97 5.01 17.01
N ALA A 152 -7.91 4.91 15.68
CA ALA A 152 -9.03 5.25 14.80
C ALA A 152 -10.23 4.29 14.97
N ALA A 153 -9.98 3.01 15.23
CA ALA A 153 -11.01 2.02 15.48
C ALA A 153 -11.66 2.15 16.87
N SER A 154 -11.04 2.83 17.83
CA SER A 154 -11.56 2.93 19.20
C SER A 154 -12.99 3.51 19.29
N SER A 155 -13.36 4.41 18.38
CA SER A 155 -14.74 4.91 18.24
C SER A 155 -15.66 3.99 17.43
N GLY A 156 -15.10 3.15 16.55
CA GLY A 156 -15.85 2.18 15.73
C GLY A 156 -16.09 0.82 16.41
N LEU A 157 -15.37 0.53 17.51
CA LEU A 157 -15.54 -0.68 18.32
C LEU A 157 -16.67 -0.56 19.35
N THR A 158 -17.27 0.62 19.51
CA THR A 158 -18.47 0.81 20.31
C THR A 158 -19.65 0.10 19.64
N ASP A 159 -20.50 -0.59 20.41
CA ASP A 159 -21.73 -1.18 19.86
C ASP A 159 -22.55 -0.06 19.20
N PRO A 160 -22.87 -0.14 17.89
CA PRO A 160 -23.69 0.87 17.22
C PRO A 160 -25.00 1.16 17.94
N ARG A 161 -25.52 0.20 18.72
CA ARG A 161 -26.73 0.37 19.53
C ARG A 161 -26.54 1.36 20.68
N GLU A 162 -25.34 1.48 21.25
CA GLU A 162 -25.06 2.48 22.29
C GLU A 162 -25.05 3.90 21.71
N VAL A 163 -24.57 4.04 20.47
CA VAL A 163 -24.54 5.35 19.76
C VAL A 163 -25.94 5.75 19.31
N VAL A 164 -26.69 4.82 18.74
CA VAL A 164 -28.03 5.07 18.16
C VAL A 164 -29.14 5.08 19.23
N GLY A 165 -28.93 4.41 20.36
CA GLY A 165 -29.91 4.21 21.42
C GLY A 165 -30.63 5.47 21.90
N PRO A 166 -29.91 6.55 22.30
CA PRO A 166 -30.56 7.78 22.75
C PRO A 166 -31.49 8.42 21.70
N TYR A 167 -31.15 8.31 20.41
CA TYR A 167 -32.00 8.79 19.32
C TYR A 167 -33.23 7.88 19.12
N MET A 168 -33.04 6.57 19.25
CA MET A 168 -34.13 5.59 19.18
C MET A 168 -35.12 5.77 20.32
N ASP A 169 -34.67 6.04 21.54
CA ASP A 169 -35.55 6.29 22.68
C ASP A 169 -36.50 7.48 22.43
N VAL A 170 -35.99 8.55 21.82
CA VAL A 170 -36.80 9.72 21.43
C VAL A 170 -37.83 9.34 20.36
N LEU A 171 -37.42 8.61 19.31
CA LEU A 171 -38.31 8.20 18.22
C LEU A 171 -39.41 7.23 18.68
N LEU A 172 -39.06 6.28 19.56
CA LEU A 172 -40.01 5.33 20.13
C LEU A 172 -40.97 6.00 21.11
N SER A 173 -40.50 6.97 21.91
CA SER A 173 -41.35 7.81 22.75
C SER A 173 -42.34 8.62 21.92
N LEU A 174 -41.89 9.24 20.83
CA LEU A 174 -42.77 9.97 19.90
C LEU A 174 -43.80 9.03 19.26
N ARG A 175 -43.38 7.84 18.81
CA ARG A 175 -44.28 6.82 18.26
C ARG A 175 -45.35 6.41 19.28
N ALA A 176 -45.01 6.30 20.56
CA ALA A 176 -45.94 6.00 21.63
C ALA A 176 -46.97 7.12 21.85
N GLN A 177 -46.54 8.39 21.84
CA GLN A 177 -47.42 9.55 21.94
C GLN A 177 -48.42 9.60 20.77
N VAL A 178 -47.92 9.44 19.54
CA VAL A 178 -48.73 9.39 18.32
C VAL A 178 -49.79 8.27 18.39
N ARG A 179 -49.42 7.10 18.96
CA ARG A 179 -50.37 6.00 19.18
C ARG A 179 -51.40 6.32 20.26
N ALA A 180 -51.00 7.00 21.34
CA ALA A 180 -51.91 7.45 22.40
C ALA A 180 -52.96 8.44 21.86
N ASP A 181 -52.55 9.29 20.91
CA ASP A 181 -53.43 10.23 20.19
C ASP A 181 -54.29 9.54 19.11
N LYS A 182 -54.24 8.21 19.00
CA LYS A 182 -54.95 7.38 18.01
C LYS A 182 -54.60 7.71 16.55
N ARG A 183 -53.44 8.31 16.31
CA ARG A 183 -52.87 8.60 14.98
C ARG A 183 -52.11 7.40 14.46
N PHE A 184 -52.81 6.29 14.24
CA PHE A 184 -52.20 5.02 13.83
C PHE A 184 -51.49 5.12 12.47
N ASP A 185 -52.02 5.93 11.57
CA ASP A 185 -51.42 6.29 10.28
C ASP A 185 -49.97 6.81 10.43
N LEU A 186 -49.76 7.77 11.33
CA LEU A 186 -48.44 8.33 11.60
C LEU A 186 -47.52 7.36 12.35
N SER A 187 -48.08 6.54 13.25
CA SER A 187 -47.33 5.51 13.97
C SER A 187 -46.74 4.48 13.01
N ASP A 188 -47.52 4.05 12.01
CA ASP A 188 -47.10 3.12 10.98
C ASP A 188 -46.04 3.76 10.07
N VAL A 189 -46.20 5.04 9.69
CA VAL A 189 -45.18 5.76 8.92
C VAL A 189 -43.82 5.77 9.65
N ILE A 190 -43.80 6.01 10.97
CA ILE A 190 -42.56 5.98 11.75
C ILE A 190 -41.93 4.58 11.72
N ARG A 191 -42.73 3.52 11.96
CA ARG A 191 -42.26 2.13 11.94
C ARG A 191 -41.68 1.76 10.57
N ASP A 192 -42.37 2.12 9.50
CA ASP A 192 -41.99 1.74 8.14
C ASP A 192 -40.72 2.50 7.70
N ARG A 193 -40.56 3.76 8.11
CA ARG A 193 -39.32 4.53 7.90
C ARG A 193 -38.13 3.96 8.65
N LEU A 194 -38.31 3.54 9.90
CA LEU A 194 -37.28 2.84 10.68
C LEU A 194 -36.89 1.53 10.00
N SER A 195 -37.87 0.73 9.56
CA SER A 195 -37.60 -0.52 8.85
C SER A 195 -36.85 -0.29 7.53
N ALA A 196 -37.14 0.80 6.82
CA ALA A 196 -36.48 1.14 5.55
C ALA A 196 -35.00 1.50 5.72
N ILE A 197 -34.57 1.94 6.91
CA ILE A 197 -33.17 2.24 7.25
C ILE A 197 -32.51 1.10 8.04
N GLY A 198 -33.12 -0.10 8.06
CA GLY A 198 -32.55 -1.27 8.72
C GLY A 198 -32.83 -1.39 10.22
N VAL A 199 -33.72 -0.57 10.79
CA VAL A 199 -34.12 -0.67 12.20
C VAL A 199 -35.43 -1.45 12.32
N GLU A 200 -35.37 -2.65 12.88
CA GLU A 200 -36.55 -3.44 13.20
C GLU A 200 -37.04 -3.12 14.61
N VAL A 201 -38.33 -2.80 14.77
CA VAL A 201 -38.96 -2.51 16.06
C VAL A 201 -39.95 -3.61 16.41
N ARG A 202 -39.84 -4.17 17.61
CA ARG A 202 -40.68 -5.24 18.15
C ARG A 202 -41.35 -4.77 19.43
N ASP A 203 -42.68 -4.76 19.42
CA ASP A 203 -43.45 -4.48 20.63
C ASP A 203 -43.55 -5.79 21.46
N THR A 204 -43.04 -5.80 22.69
CA THR A 204 -43.10 -6.94 23.62
C THR A 204 -43.91 -6.58 24.87
N PRO A 205 -44.39 -7.56 25.66
CA PRO A 205 -45.08 -7.29 26.92
C PRO A 205 -44.24 -6.52 27.94
N SER A 206 -42.91 -6.59 27.83
CA SER A 206 -41.93 -5.93 28.68
C SER A 206 -41.53 -4.52 28.19
N GLY A 207 -41.94 -4.13 26.98
CA GLY A 207 -41.61 -2.83 26.40
C GLY A 207 -41.38 -2.91 24.89
N VAL A 208 -40.86 -1.83 24.31
CA VAL A 208 -40.49 -1.83 22.89
C VAL A 208 -39.01 -2.19 22.77
N GLU A 209 -38.71 -3.24 22.02
CA GLU A 209 -37.35 -3.66 21.68
C GLU A 209 -37.05 -3.28 20.23
N TRP A 210 -35.78 -3.04 19.91
CA TRP A 210 -35.36 -2.74 18.55
C TRP A 210 -34.01 -3.38 18.22
N VAL A 211 -33.80 -3.66 16.93
CA VAL A 211 -32.61 -4.35 16.40
C VAL A 211 -32.16 -3.66 15.12
N LEU A 212 -30.84 -3.43 15.00
CA LEU A 212 -30.21 -3.05 13.74
C LEU A 212 -30.01 -4.31 12.90
N ARG A 213 -30.49 -4.28 11.66
CA ARG A 213 -30.19 -5.31 10.66
C ARG A 213 -28.91 -4.93 9.94
N ASP A 214 -28.01 -5.91 9.81
CA ASP A 214 -26.79 -5.82 9.00
C ASP A 214 -27.10 -5.78 7.51
#